data_AF-A0A957N3S1-F1
#
_entry.id   AF-A0A957N3S1-F1
#
_cell.length_a   1.000
_cell.length_b   1.000
_cell.length_c   1.000
_cell.angle_alpha   90.00
_cell.angle_beta   90.00
_cell.angle_gamma   90.00
#
_symmetry.space_group_name_H-M   'P 1'
#
loop_
_entity.id
_entity.type
_entity.pdbx_description
1 polymer ?
#
loop_
_entity_poly.entity_id
_entity_poly.type
_entity_poly.pdbx_seq_one_letter_code
_entity_poly.pdbx_strand_id
1 'polypeptide(L)'
;PGHHAYILDRYRDREKDWKDEVRKWLNADSVNLARGHEYAAYIINALEGGDPFQFNGNVANKNLITNLPYDACVEVPVWASRSGLESVAVGALPPQIAVLTGVSAQIEEMAVEGCLTGDRRLIYQAIANDPLTASVLSLAEIQTMVDEMFAFNEDHLPTFARPKQFAAG
;
A
#
# COMPACT_ATOMS: atom_id res chain seq x y z
N PRO A 1 7.39 23.38 -4.03
CA PRO A 1 6.28 22.41 -4.15
C PRO A 1 6.28 21.47 -2.93
N GLY A 2 5.14 21.34 -2.24
CA GLY A 2 5.01 20.61 -0.98
C GLY A 2 5.03 21.54 0.23
N HIS A 3 3.90 21.68 0.93
CA HIS A 3 3.88 22.30 2.25
C HIS A 3 4.53 21.32 3.24
N HIS A 4 5.48 21.81 4.05
CA HIS A 4 6.06 21.02 5.13
C HIS A 4 4.94 20.48 6.04
N ALA A 5 5.00 19.18 6.36
CA ALA A 5 4.02 18.50 7.22
C ALA A 5 2.56 18.48 6.73
N TYR A 6 2.29 18.74 5.44
CA TYR A 6 0.91 18.78 4.89
C TYR A 6 0.02 17.60 5.31
N ILE A 7 0.55 16.37 5.23
CA ILE A 7 -0.17 15.15 5.61
C ILE A 7 -0.45 15.12 7.11
N LEU A 8 0.54 15.47 7.94
CA LEU A 8 0.40 15.51 9.40
C LEU A 8 -0.64 16.56 9.82
N ASP A 9 -0.64 17.74 9.19
CA ASP A 9 -1.60 18.79 9.46
C ASP A 9 -3.01 18.36 9.07
N ARG A 10 -3.19 17.70 7.91
CA ARG A 10 -4.45 17.06 7.51
C ARG A 10 -4.96 16.06 8.54
N TYR A 11 -4.10 15.21 9.10
CA TYR A 11 -4.49 14.25 10.14
C TYR A 11 -4.92 14.95 11.43
N ARG A 12 -4.17 15.97 11.86
CA ARG A 12 -4.47 16.76 13.06
C ARG A 12 -5.80 17.52 12.96
N ASP A 13 -6.10 18.06 11.79
CA ASP A 13 -7.36 18.75 11.54
C ASP A 13 -8.53 17.76 11.56
N ARG A 14 -8.37 16.60 10.92
CA ARG A 14 -9.40 15.55 10.92
C ARG A 14 -9.66 14.99 12.31
N GLU A 15 -8.64 14.84 13.16
CA GLU A 15 -8.79 14.33 14.53
C GLU A 15 -9.71 15.20 15.40
N LYS A 16 -9.69 16.52 15.17
CA LYS A 16 -10.52 17.48 15.90
C LYS A 16 -11.98 17.42 15.47
N ASP A 17 -12.21 17.34 14.16
CA ASP A 17 -13.53 17.68 13.61
C ASP A 17 -14.32 16.47 13.08
N TRP A 18 -13.70 15.29 12.91
CA TRP A 18 -14.37 14.15 12.26
C TRP A 18 -15.67 13.72 12.96
N LYS A 19 -15.75 13.77 14.30
CA LYS A 19 -16.96 13.39 15.04
C LYS A 19 -18.10 14.36 14.79
N ASP A 20 -17.78 15.65 14.68
CA ASP A 20 -18.76 16.69 14.47
C ASP A 20 -19.22 16.72 13.02
N GLU A 21 -18.33 16.44 12.06
CA GLU A 21 -18.70 16.18 10.67
C GLU A 21 -19.63 14.97 10.53
N VAL A 22 -19.32 13.85 11.20
CA VAL A 22 -20.18 12.64 11.18
C VAL A 22 -21.55 12.93 11.80
N ARG A 23 -21.59 13.62 12.95
CA ARG A 23 -22.86 14.04 13.59
C ARG A 23 -23.68 14.95 12.68
N LYS A 24 -23.02 15.93 12.04
CA LYS A 24 -23.66 16.84 11.10
C LYS A 24 -24.23 16.09 9.89
N TRP A 25 -23.51 15.09 9.39
CA TRP A 25 -23.97 14.24 8.28
C TRP A 25 -25.15 13.36 8.69
N LEU A 26 -25.11 12.74 9.88
CA LEU A 26 -26.21 11.91 10.40
C LEU A 26 -27.49 12.73 10.72
N ASN A 27 -27.32 13.98 11.16
CA ASN A 27 -28.42 14.88 11.50
C ASN A 27 -28.90 15.73 10.30
N ALA A 28 -28.36 15.52 9.09
CA ALA A 28 -28.80 16.24 7.92
C ALA A 28 -30.20 15.79 7.48
N ASP A 29 -31.12 16.73 7.25
CA ASP A 29 -32.50 16.45 6.83
C ASP A 29 -32.59 15.71 5.48
N SER A 30 -31.53 15.75 4.68
CA SER A 30 -31.43 15.04 3.41
C SER A 30 -29.99 14.61 3.13
N VAL A 31 -29.81 13.36 2.70
CA VAL A 31 -28.52 12.83 2.26
C VAL A 31 -28.47 12.85 0.74
N ASN A 32 -27.39 13.37 0.16
CA ASN A 32 -27.16 13.26 -1.28
C ASN A 32 -26.84 11.80 -1.62
N LEU A 33 -27.73 11.15 -2.37
CA LEU A 33 -27.58 9.76 -2.82
C LEU A 33 -26.82 9.64 -4.15
N ALA A 34 -26.39 10.75 -4.74
CA ALA A 34 -25.52 10.70 -5.90
C ALA A 34 -24.23 9.94 -5.54
N ARG A 35 -23.83 9.00 -6.41
CA ARG A 35 -22.58 8.25 -6.22
C ARG A 35 -21.41 9.22 -6.22
N GLY A 36 -20.52 9.08 -5.24
CA GLY A 36 -19.24 9.77 -5.24
C GLY A 36 -18.29 9.21 -6.30
N HIS A 37 -17.06 9.73 -6.33
CA HIS A 37 -16.03 9.25 -7.26
C HIS A 37 -15.27 8.00 -6.77
N GLU A 38 -15.59 7.51 -5.58
CA GLU A 38 -14.96 6.33 -4.98
C GLU A 38 -15.40 5.04 -5.67
N TYR A 39 -14.43 4.18 -6.02
CA TYR A 39 -14.66 2.96 -6.81
C TYR A 39 -15.53 1.92 -6.08
N ALA A 40 -15.51 1.88 -4.74
CA ALA A 40 -16.17 0.83 -3.97
C ALA A 40 -17.65 0.64 -4.32
N ALA A 41 -18.41 1.74 -4.44
CA ALA A 41 -19.83 1.68 -4.77
C ALA A 41 -20.08 1.13 -6.19
N TYR A 42 -19.21 1.46 -7.15
CA TYR A 42 -19.31 0.96 -8.52
C TYR A 42 -18.92 -0.51 -8.63
N ILE A 43 -17.85 -0.91 -7.93
CA ILE A 43 -17.40 -2.31 -7.86
C ILE A 43 -18.51 -3.18 -7.26
N ILE A 44 -19.06 -2.81 -6.11
CA ILE A 44 -20.16 -3.56 -5.47
C ILE A 44 -21.38 -3.61 -6.39
N ASN A 45 -21.78 -2.49 -6.98
CA ASN A 45 -22.90 -2.45 -7.93
C ASN A 45 -22.69 -3.41 -9.11
N ALA A 46 -21.48 -3.47 -9.68
CA ALA A 46 -21.16 -4.37 -10.78
C ALA A 46 -21.20 -5.85 -10.36
N LEU A 47 -20.66 -6.18 -9.18
CA LEU A 47 -20.69 -7.53 -8.62
C LEU A 47 -22.13 -8.02 -8.32
N GLU A 48 -23.00 -7.12 -7.86
CA GLU A 48 -24.42 -7.39 -7.59
C GLU A 48 -25.29 -7.47 -8.86
N GLY A 49 -24.70 -7.33 -10.04
CA GLY A 49 -25.38 -7.48 -11.33
C GLY A 49 -25.86 -6.17 -11.97
N GLY A 50 -25.37 -5.03 -11.50
CA GLY A 50 -25.44 -3.77 -12.23
C GLY A 50 -24.43 -3.70 -13.37
N ASP A 51 -24.22 -2.49 -13.91
CA ASP A 51 -23.32 -2.26 -15.04
C ASP A 51 -21.87 -2.68 -14.71
N PRO A 52 -21.17 -3.36 -15.64
CA PRO A 52 -19.74 -3.62 -15.51
C PRO A 52 -18.95 -2.35 -15.30
N PHE A 53 -17.92 -2.42 -14.45
CA PHE A 53 -17.12 -1.28 -14.07
C PHE A 53 -15.62 -1.59 -14.21
N GLN A 54 -14.91 -0.75 -14.95
CA GLN A 54 -13.46 -0.85 -15.09
C GLN A 54 -12.78 0.13 -14.13
N PHE A 55 -11.76 -0.37 -13.42
CA PHE A 55 -10.94 0.42 -12.52
C PHE A 55 -9.49 -0.09 -12.52
N ASN A 56 -8.58 0.62 -11.88
CA ASN A 56 -7.24 0.11 -11.60
C ASN A 56 -7.21 -0.46 -10.17
N GLY A 57 -6.86 -1.74 -10.05
CA GLY A 57 -6.90 -2.47 -8.80
C GLY A 57 -5.57 -3.14 -8.46
N ASN A 58 -5.29 -3.25 -7.17
CA ASN A 58 -4.12 -3.93 -6.64
C ASN A 58 -4.37 -5.46 -6.56
N VAL A 59 -3.55 -6.23 -7.28
CA VAL A 59 -3.65 -7.69 -7.38
C VAL A 59 -2.27 -8.33 -7.40
N ALA A 60 -2.19 -9.63 -7.10
CA ALA A 60 -0.94 -10.37 -7.28
C ALA A 60 -0.56 -10.41 -8.77
N ASN A 61 0.71 -10.13 -9.09
CA ASN A 61 1.16 -9.95 -10.46
C ASN A 61 0.88 -11.18 -11.33
N LYS A 62 1.37 -12.36 -10.95
CA LYS A 62 1.12 -13.62 -11.68
C LYS A 62 1.30 -13.49 -13.22
N ASN A 63 2.29 -12.72 -13.65
CA ASN A 63 2.60 -12.34 -15.04
C ASN A 63 1.62 -11.38 -15.74
N LEU A 64 0.76 -10.67 -15.02
CA LEU A 64 -0.03 -9.55 -15.56
C LEU A 64 0.89 -8.45 -16.12
N ILE A 65 1.99 -8.16 -15.40
CA ILE A 65 3.13 -7.38 -15.86
C ILE A 65 4.35 -8.31 -15.95
N THR A 66 4.77 -8.63 -17.17
CA THR A 66 5.69 -9.75 -17.43
C THR A 66 7.15 -9.50 -17.07
N ASN A 67 7.52 -8.24 -16.81
CA ASN A 67 8.87 -7.84 -16.42
C ASN A 67 8.94 -7.22 -15.01
N LEU A 68 7.99 -7.57 -14.15
CA LEU A 68 8.02 -7.33 -12.70
C LEU A 68 8.02 -8.67 -11.94
N PRO A 69 8.38 -8.70 -10.64
CA PRO A 69 8.40 -9.93 -9.85
C PRO A 69 7.05 -10.65 -9.86
N TYR A 70 7.07 -11.98 -9.91
CA TYR A 70 5.87 -12.80 -10.12
C TYR A 70 4.84 -12.68 -8.99
N ASP A 71 5.31 -12.54 -7.76
CA ASP A 71 4.46 -12.48 -6.56
C ASP A 71 4.20 -11.05 -6.07
N ALA A 72 4.78 -10.03 -6.71
CA ALA A 72 4.58 -8.64 -6.33
C ALA A 72 3.11 -8.22 -6.45
N CYS A 73 2.68 -7.31 -5.57
CA CYS A 73 1.43 -6.59 -5.76
C CYS A 73 1.59 -5.58 -6.89
N VAL A 74 0.70 -5.61 -7.89
CA VAL A 74 0.68 -4.67 -9.01
C VAL A 74 -0.67 -4.01 -9.12
N GLU A 75 -0.69 -2.75 -9.53
CA GLU A 75 -1.90 -2.04 -9.87
C GLU A 75 -2.12 -2.10 -11.40
N VAL A 76 -3.18 -2.79 -11.83
CA VAL A 76 -3.52 -3.00 -13.24
C VAL A 76 -5.00 -2.78 -13.50
N PRO A 77 -5.44 -2.64 -14.76
CA PRO A 77 -6.86 -2.59 -15.06
C PRO A 77 -7.57 -3.88 -14.63
N VAL A 78 -8.72 -3.72 -13.98
CA VAL A 78 -9.59 -4.79 -13.50
C VAL A 78 -11.02 -4.49 -13.94
N TRP A 79 -11.71 -5.51 -14.44
CA TRP A 79 -13.14 -5.48 -14.68
C TRP A 79 -13.88 -6.06 -13.48
N ALA A 80 -14.80 -5.28 -12.91
CA ALA A 80 -15.84 -5.79 -12.03
C ALA A 80 -17.11 -6.04 -12.84
N SER A 81 -17.71 -7.22 -12.66
CA SER A 81 -18.99 -7.57 -13.25
C SER A 81 -19.69 -8.64 -12.38
N ARG A 82 -20.89 -9.08 -12.77
CA ARG A 82 -21.57 -10.19 -12.10
C ARG A 82 -20.74 -11.48 -12.06
N SER A 83 -19.78 -11.65 -12.97
CA SER A 83 -18.87 -12.81 -13.02
C SER A 83 -17.74 -12.73 -12.00
N GLY A 84 -17.53 -11.57 -11.35
CA GLY A 84 -16.46 -11.34 -10.38
C GLY A 84 -15.50 -10.23 -10.81
N LEU A 85 -14.26 -10.34 -10.32
CA LEU A 85 -13.16 -9.44 -10.65
C LEU A 85 -12.21 -10.15 -11.63
N GLU A 86 -11.97 -9.52 -12.77
CA GLU A 86 -11.10 -10.04 -13.82
C GLU A 86 -9.98 -9.05 -14.11
N SER A 87 -8.74 -9.40 -13.78
CA SER A 87 -7.57 -8.57 -14.06
C SER A 87 -7.15 -8.68 -15.52
N VAL A 88 -6.69 -7.56 -16.08
CA VAL A 88 -6.27 -7.47 -17.47
C VAL A 88 -4.74 -7.57 -17.53
N ALA A 89 -4.24 -8.51 -18.34
CA ALA A 89 -2.81 -8.60 -18.62
C ALA A 89 -2.32 -7.34 -19.36
N VAL A 90 -1.28 -6.71 -18.82
CA VAL A 90 -0.66 -5.49 -19.35
C VAL A 90 0.54 -5.83 -20.25
N GLY A 91 1.25 -6.92 -19.95
CA GLY A 91 2.47 -7.30 -20.64
C GLY A 91 3.71 -6.60 -20.06
N ALA A 92 4.74 -6.40 -20.87
CA ALA A 92 5.97 -5.77 -20.40
C ALA A 92 5.82 -4.26 -20.29
N LEU A 93 6.20 -3.68 -19.14
CA LEU A 93 6.37 -2.23 -19.02
C LEU A 93 7.53 -1.76 -19.90
N PRO A 94 7.52 -0.50 -20.39
CA PRO A 94 8.67 0.10 -21.02
C PRO A 94 9.92 -0.04 -20.13
N PRO A 95 11.12 -0.35 -20.67
CA PRO A 95 12.29 -0.70 -19.87
C PRO A 95 12.65 0.32 -18.80
N GLN A 96 12.57 1.61 -19.11
CA GLN A 96 12.85 2.71 -18.17
C GLN A 96 11.87 2.75 -16.99
N ILE A 97 10.62 2.31 -17.18
CA ILE A 97 9.60 2.26 -16.14
C ILE A 97 9.72 0.97 -15.33
N ALA A 98 10.05 -0.14 -16.00
CA ALA A 98 10.26 -1.43 -15.35
C ALA A 98 11.41 -1.38 -14.34
N VAL A 99 12.50 -0.66 -14.65
CA VAL A 99 13.63 -0.46 -13.71
C VAL A 99 13.17 0.26 -12.45
N LEU A 100 12.45 1.38 -12.58
CA LEU A 100 12.00 2.17 -11.43
C LEU A 100 10.96 1.42 -10.59
N THR A 101 9.94 0.87 -11.25
CA THR A 101 8.85 0.14 -10.60
C THR A 101 9.35 -1.16 -9.96
N GLY A 102 10.30 -1.83 -10.61
CA GLY A 102 10.92 -3.04 -10.10
C GLY A 102 11.70 -2.81 -8.81
N VAL A 103 12.37 -1.66 -8.66
CA VAL A 103 13.04 -1.29 -7.40
C VAL A 103 12.01 -1.14 -6.28
N SER A 104 10.92 -0.39 -6.51
CA SER A 104 9.84 -0.23 -5.52
C SER A 104 9.21 -1.57 -5.13
N ALA A 105 8.87 -2.41 -6.12
CA ALA A 105 8.28 -3.72 -5.87
C ALA A 105 9.21 -4.60 -5.00
N GLN A 106 10.51 -4.63 -5.29
CA GLN A 106 11.47 -5.42 -4.50
C GLN A 106 11.65 -4.89 -3.07
N ILE A 107 11.60 -3.57 -2.88
CA ILE A 107 11.63 -2.95 -1.54
C ILE A 107 10.40 -3.36 -0.73
N GLU A 108 9.22 -3.30 -1.35
CA GLU A 108 7.94 -3.69 -0.74
C GLU A 108 7.92 -5.18 -0.39
N GLU A 109 8.39 -6.05 -1.28
CA GLU A 109 8.49 -7.49 -1.01
C GLU A 109 9.42 -7.79 0.17
N MET A 110 10.60 -7.16 0.24
CA MET A 110 11.48 -7.30 1.41
C MET A 110 10.82 -6.81 2.71
N ALA A 111 10.10 -5.69 2.64
CA ALA A 111 9.39 -5.15 3.80
C ALA A 111 8.28 -6.09 4.27
N VAL A 112 7.48 -6.63 3.34
CA VAL A 112 6.43 -7.62 3.63
C VAL A 112 7.03 -8.88 4.23
N GLU A 113 8.07 -9.45 3.62
CA GLU A 113 8.74 -10.65 4.12
C GLU A 113 9.31 -10.41 5.53
N GLY A 114 9.97 -9.27 5.76
CA GLY A 114 10.45 -8.87 7.08
C GLY A 114 9.32 -8.76 8.10
N CYS A 115 8.16 -8.22 7.72
CA CYS A 115 6.99 -8.12 8.59
C CYS A 115 6.36 -9.48 8.93
N LEU A 116 6.34 -10.42 7.98
CA LEU A 116 5.76 -11.75 8.19
C LEU A 116 6.66 -12.65 9.06
N THR A 117 7.98 -12.56 8.84
CA THR A 117 9.02 -13.36 9.48
C THR A 117 9.51 -12.78 10.80
N GLY A 118 9.36 -11.47 11.00
CA GLY A 118 9.98 -10.74 12.11
C GLY A 118 11.46 -10.42 11.88
N ASP A 119 11.95 -10.49 10.64
CA ASP A 119 13.35 -10.19 10.32
C ASP A 119 13.58 -8.67 10.18
N ARG A 120 14.19 -8.07 11.21
CA ARG A 120 14.59 -6.66 11.22
C ARG A 120 15.63 -6.34 10.14
N ARG A 121 16.46 -7.31 9.73
CA ARG A 121 17.49 -7.11 8.71
C ARG A 121 16.87 -6.89 7.33
N LEU A 122 15.77 -7.59 7.01
CA LEU A 122 15.01 -7.37 5.78
C LEU A 122 14.40 -5.96 5.75
N ILE A 123 13.87 -5.47 6.88
CA ILE A 123 13.36 -4.10 6.98
C ILE A 123 14.47 -3.07 6.76
N TYR A 124 15.63 -3.26 7.40
CA TYR A 124 16.80 -2.43 7.15
C TYR A 124 17.22 -2.46 5.67
N GLN A 125 17.25 -3.63 5.03
CA GLN A 125 17.63 -3.77 3.62
C GLN A 125 16.62 -3.08 2.70
N ALA A 126 15.32 -3.18 2.99
CA ALA A 126 14.28 -2.45 2.26
C ALA A 126 14.52 -0.93 2.34
N ILE A 127 14.71 -0.40 3.54
CA ILE A 127 14.96 1.04 3.77
C ILE A 127 16.30 1.48 3.14
N ALA A 128 17.33 0.63 3.19
CA ALA A 128 18.63 0.94 2.59
C ALA A 128 18.60 0.97 1.05
N ASN A 129 17.61 0.33 0.42
CA ASN A 129 17.41 0.36 -1.03
C ASN A 129 16.38 1.41 -1.47
N ASP A 130 15.67 2.06 -0.55
CA ASP A 130 14.79 3.18 -0.87
C ASP A 130 15.60 4.34 -1.48
N PRO A 131 15.31 4.78 -2.73
CA PRO A 131 16.13 5.78 -3.43
C PRO A 131 16.22 7.11 -2.70
N LEU A 132 15.17 7.51 -1.98
CA LEU A 132 15.18 8.75 -1.20
C LEU A 132 16.14 8.60 -0.02
N THR A 133 15.97 7.54 0.77
CA THR A 133 16.79 7.25 1.95
C THR A 133 18.27 7.08 1.58
N ALA A 134 18.55 6.28 0.54
CA ALA A 134 19.91 6.05 0.05
C ALA A 134 20.58 7.31 -0.53
N SER A 135 19.81 8.32 -0.94
CA SER A 135 20.36 9.58 -1.45
C SER A 135 20.79 10.56 -0.36
N VAL A 136 20.30 10.39 0.87
CA VAL A 136 20.52 11.35 1.96
C VAL A 136 21.30 10.78 3.15
N LEU A 137 21.29 9.48 3.36
CA LEU A 137 21.90 8.82 4.52
C LEU A 137 22.93 7.77 4.13
N SER A 138 23.98 7.64 4.92
CA SER A 138 24.90 6.50 4.88
C SER A 138 24.25 5.23 5.45
N LEU A 139 24.80 4.06 5.11
CA LEU A 139 24.31 2.78 5.65
C LEU A 139 24.29 2.70 7.18
N ALA A 140 25.20 3.42 7.87
CA ALA A 140 25.27 3.48 9.32
C ALA A 140 24.18 4.39 9.92
N GLU A 141 23.92 5.53 9.28
CA GLU A 141 22.82 6.43 9.65
C GLU A 141 21.46 5.74 9.41
N ILE A 142 21.31 5.00 8.31
CA ILE A 142 20.12 4.20 8.03
C ILE A 142 19.89 3.16 9.11
N GLN A 143 20.93 2.43 9.51
CA GLN A 143 20.82 1.42 10.58
C GLN A 143 20.34 2.06 11.88
N THR A 144 20.94 3.20 12.25
CA THR A 144 20.57 3.96 13.45
C THR A 144 19.11 4.39 13.39
N MET A 145 18.68 4.98 12.28
CA MET A 145 17.30 5.41 12.06
C MET A 145 16.30 4.24 12.15
N VAL A 146 16.62 3.10 11.53
CA VAL A 146 15.77 1.90 11.58
C VAL A 146 15.65 1.39 13.02
N ASP A 147 16.75 1.36 13.78
CA ASP A 147 16.73 0.92 15.17
C ASP A 147 15.91 1.86 16.07
N GLU A 148 16.02 3.18 15.86
CA GLU A 148 15.18 4.18 16.53
C GLU A 148 13.69 4.01 16.20
N MET A 149 13.35 3.76 14.93
CA MET A 149 11.98 3.50 14.50
C MET A 149 11.40 2.23 15.14
N PHE A 150 12.19 1.15 15.23
CA PHE A 150 11.76 -0.07 15.91
C PHE A 150 11.54 0.16 17.40
N ALA A 151 12.45 0.86 18.08
CA ALA A 151 12.32 1.17 19.51
C ALA A 151 11.08 2.03 19.79
N PHE A 152 10.82 3.04 18.95
CA PHE A 152 9.65 3.91 19.12
C PHE A 152 8.32 3.18 18.89
N ASN A 153 8.29 2.21 17.98
CA ASN A 153 7.06 1.51 17.59
C ASN A 153 6.96 0.09 18.20
N GLU A 154 7.76 -0.25 19.20
CA GLU A 154 7.87 -1.61 19.75
C GLU A 154 6.51 -2.22 20.13
N ASP A 155 5.68 -1.45 20.84
CA ASP A 155 4.33 -1.86 21.28
C ASP A 155 3.38 -2.16 20.11
N HIS A 156 3.65 -1.61 18.92
CA HIS A 156 2.86 -1.79 17.70
C HIS A 156 3.44 -2.84 16.75
N LEU A 157 4.62 -3.39 17.06
CA LEU A 157 5.35 -4.32 16.20
C LEU A 157 5.58 -5.69 16.89
N PRO A 158 4.52 -6.35 17.39
CA PRO A 158 4.66 -7.56 18.21
C PRO A 158 5.29 -8.76 17.47
N THR A 159 5.28 -8.76 16.13
CA THR A 159 5.94 -9.79 15.32
C THR A 159 7.47 -9.73 15.42
N PHE A 160 8.03 -8.55 15.65
CA PHE A 160 9.48 -8.34 15.77
C PHE A 160 9.99 -8.54 17.20
N ALA A 161 9.09 -8.60 18.19
CA ALA A 161 9.42 -8.86 19.59
C ALA A 161 9.67 -10.36 19.91
N ARG A 162 9.27 -11.27 19.01
CA ARG A 162 9.41 -12.72 19.21
C ARG A 162 10.01 -13.38 17.96
N PRO A 163 11.20 -14.01 18.05
CA PRO A 163 11.70 -14.81 16.95
C PRO A 163 10.75 -15.98 16.70
N LYS A 164 10.13 -16.05 15.51
CA LYS A 164 9.42 -17.27 15.10
C LYS A 164 10.45 -18.33 14.76
N GLN A 165 10.56 -19.38 15.59
CA GLN A 165 11.23 -20.61 15.19
C GLN A 165 10.37 -21.29 14.12
N PHE A 166 10.75 -21.18 12.85
CA PHE A 166 10.23 -22.09 11.84
C PHE A 166 10.94 -23.43 12.00
N ALA A 167 10.20 -24.48 12.34
CA ALA A 167 10.69 -25.85 12.26
C ALA A 167 10.96 -26.13 10.78
N ALA A 168 12.22 -26.45 10.45
CA ALA A 168 12.60 -26.90 9.12
C ALA A 168 11.78 -28.17 8.79
N GLY A 169 10.94 -28.08 7.76
CA GLY A 169 10.28 -29.22 7.12
C GLY A 169 11.10 -29.72 5.94
#